data_AF-C9MYJ4-F1
#
_entry.id   AF-C9MYJ4-F1
#
_cell.length_a   1.000
_cell.length_b   1.000
_cell.length_c   1.000
_cell.angle_alpha   90.00
_cell.angle_beta   90.00
_cell.angle_gamma   90.00
#
_symmetry.space_group_name_H-M   'P 1'
#
loop_
_entity.id
_entity.type
_entity.pdbx_description
1 polymer ?
#
loop_
_entity_poly.entity_id
_entity_poly.type
_entity_poly.pdbx_seq_one_letter_code
_entity_poly.pdbx_strand_id
1 'polypeptide(L)'
;MIRRSFVKQYLADFGLLFVGIFWGLGFVFVKIGLNTGVDPFYLSAVRFLVGGIILYGIFFRKVGKFKKNDVLAGLIVGIFQFFGYAFQTYGAMLTTASKNAFFTSINVIIVPYIFWFLHKKTS
;
A
#
# COMPACT_ATOMS: atom_id res chain seq x y z
N MET A 1 18.91 3.50 31.80
CA MET A 1 18.28 4.11 30.61
C MET A 1 18.19 3.15 29.39
N ILE A 2 18.99 2.07 29.34
CA ILE A 2 19.08 1.13 28.19
C ILE A 2 17.88 0.15 28.08
N ARG A 3 17.24 -0.24 29.19
CA ARG A 3 16.16 -1.26 29.17
C ARG A 3 14.86 -0.82 28.49
N ARG A 4 14.59 0.49 28.38
CA ARG A 4 13.41 1.04 27.68
C ARG A 4 13.55 1.00 26.15
N SER A 5 14.77 0.91 25.59
CA SER A 5 14.94 0.77 24.13
C SER A 5 14.58 -0.63 23.66
N PHE A 6 14.97 -1.67 24.41
CA PHE A 6 14.65 -3.06 24.07
C PHE A 6 13.15 -3.33 24.04
N VAL A 7 12.38 -2.85 25.04
CA VAL A 7 10.91 -3.01 25.05
C VAL A 7 10.27 -2.29 23.87
N LYS A 8 10.76 -1.10 23.49
CA LYS A 8 10.30 -0.38 22.30
C LYS A 8 10.67 -1.10 21.00
N GLN A 9 11.83 -1.77 20.97
CA GLN A 9 12.30 -2.54 19.82
C GLN A 9 11.47 -3.81 19.63
N TYR A 10 11.22 -4.58 20.70
CA TYR A 10 10.30 -5.72 20.65
C TYR A 10 8.88 -5.30 20.26
N LEU A 11 8.39 -4.16 20.76
CA LEU A 11 7.07 -3.64 20.38
C LEU A 11 7.03 -3.22 18.90
N ALA A 12 8.13 -2.65 18.38
CA ALA A 12 8.27 -2.29 16.98
C ALA A 12 8.34 -3.53 16.08
N ASP A 13 9.09 -4.56 16.48
CA ASP A 13 9.20 -5.84 15.76
C ASP A 13 7.84 -6.54 15.72
N PHE A 14 7.10 -6.56 16.84
CA PHE A 14 5.75 -7.12 16.88
C PHE A 14 4.77 -6.31 16.01
N GLY A 15 4.89 -4.98 16.00
CA GLY A 15 4.12 -4.11 15.12
C GLY A 15 4.41 -4.40 13.64
N LEU A 16 5.68 -4.62 13.29
CA LEU A 16 6.11 -4.95 11.93
C LEU A 16 5.53 -6.30 11.48
N LEU A 17 5.55 -7.30 12.37
CA LEU A 17 4.93 -8.60 12.13
C LEU A 17 3.42 -8.46 11.87
N PHE A 18 2.71 -7.70 12.70
CA PHE A 18 1.28 -7.46 12.52
C PHE A 18 0.99 -6.79 11.17
N VAL A 19 1.74 -5.75 10.81
CA VAL A 19 1.60 -5.08 9.52
C VAL A 19 1.83 -6.07 8.38
N GLY A 20 2.85 -6.93 8.47
CA GLY A 20 3.13 -7.97 7.48
C GLY A 20 1.98 -8.97 7.33
N ILE A 21 1.40 -9.42 8.44
CA ILE A 21 0.25 -10.34 8.44
C ILE A 21 -0.96 -9.68 7.76
N PHE A 22 -1.35 -8.47 8.19
CA PHE A 22 -2.49 -7.76 7.61
C PHE A 22 -2.30 -7.45 6.12
N TRP A 23 -1.07 -7.11 5.73
CA TRP A 23 -0.74 -6.86 4.33
C TRP A 23 -0.85 -8.14 3.50
N GLY A 24 -0.28 -9.25 3.97
CA GLY A 24 -0.34 -10.56 3.29
C GLY A 24 -1.77 -11.11 3.17
N LEU A 25 -2.55 -11.04 4.25
CA LEU A 25 -3.97 -11.44 4.26
C LEU A 25 -4.80 -10.65 3.24
N GLY A 26 -4.43 -9.40 2.96
CA GLY A 26 -5.07 -8.58 1.94
C GLY A 26 -5.13 -9.28 0.57
N PHE A 27 -4.05 -9.94 0.13
CA PHE A 27 -4.02 -10.67 -1.14
C PHE A 27 -4.95 -11.89 -1.15
N VAL A 28 -5.07 -12.57 -0.01
CA VAL A 28 -5.98 -13.71 0.15
C VAL A 28 -7.42 -13.24 0.05
N PHE A 29 -7.79 -12.15 0.75
CA PHE A 29 -9.14 -11.58 0.68
C PHE A 29 -9.52 -11.09 -0.73
N VAL A 30 -8.57 -10.46 -1.45
CA VAL A 30 -8.80 -10.06 -2.85
C VAL A 30 -9.07 -11.30 -3.70
N LYS A 31 -8.28 -12.38 -3.56
CA LYS A 31 -8.50 -13.61 -4.32
C LYS A 31 -9.82 -14.30 -3.98
N ILE A 32 -10.21 -14.31 -2.71
CA ILE A 32 -11.51 -14.82 -2.26
C ILE A 32 -12.64 -14.03 -2.92
N GLY A 33 -12.60 -12.69 -2.86
CA GLY A 33 -13.64 -11.86 -3.47
C GLY A 33 -13.75 -12.03 -4.99
N LEU A 34 -12.61 -12.21 -5.67
CA LEU A 34 -12.58 -12.56 -7.10
C LEU A 34 -13.22 -13.93 -7.38
N ASN A 35 -12.97 -14.92 -6.53
CA ASN A 35 -13.58 -16.26 -6.68
C ASN A 35 -15.10 -16.25 -6.49
N THR A 36 -15.64 -15.28 -5.76
CA THR A 36 -17.10 -15.07 -5.61
C THR A 36 -17.74 -14.41 -6.85
N GLY A 37 -16.96 -14.13 -7.90
CA GLY A 37 -17.44 -13.53 -9.15
C GLY A 37 -17.53 -11.99 -9.12
N VAL A 38 -16.94 -11.34 -8.11
CA VAL A 38 -16.89 -9.88 -8.04
C VAL A 38 -15.82 -9.36 -8.99
N ASP A 39 -16.14 -8.32 -9.76
CA ASP A 39 -15.20 -7.71 -10.68
C ASP A 39 -13.97 -7.13 -9.93
N PRO A 40 -12.73 -7.37 -10.41
CA PRO A 40 -11.51 -6.88 -9.79
C PRO A 40 -11.48 -5.36 -9.59
N PHE A 41 -11.97 -4.58 -10.56
CA PHE A 41 -11.99 -3.13 -10.45
C PHE A 41 -13.01 -2.66 -9.42
N TYR A 42 -14.14 -3.35 -9.32
CA TYR A 42 -15.16 -3.05 -8.30
C TYR A 42 -14.63 -3.27 -6.88
N LEU A 43 -13.94 -4.40 -6.65
CA LEU A 43 -13.37 -4.73 -5.34
C LEU A 43 -12.31 -3.70 -4.91
N SER A 44 -11.43 -3.31 -5.83
CA SER A 44 -10.44 -2.26 -5.59
C SER A 44 -11.09 -0.88 -5.40
N ALA A 45 -12.12 -0.52 -6.17
CA ALA A 45 -12.83 0.74 -6.02
C ALA A 45 -13.49 0.87 -4.63
N VAL A 46 -14.21 -0.17 -4.18
CA VAL A 46 -14.81 -0.17 -2.83
C VAL A 46 -13.73 -0.06 -1.76
N ARG A 47 -12.61 -0.79 -1.88
CA ARG A 47 -11.49 -0.72 -0.94
C ARG A 47 -10.94 0.69 -0.81
N PHE A 48 -10.71 1.39 -1.93
CA PHE A 48 -10.19 2.75 -1.91
C PHE A 48 -11.21 3.78 -1.44
N LEU A 49 -12.50 3.61 -1.77
CA LEU A 49 -13.57 4.47 -1.28
C LEU A 49 -13.73 4.36 0.24
N VAL A 50 -13.80 3.14 0.77
CA VAL A 50 -13.90 2.90 2.21
C VAL A 50 -12.66 3.46 2.92
N GLY A 51 -11.46 3.16 2.41
CA GLY A 51 -10.22 3.70 2.96
C GLY A 51 -10.15 5.22 2.93
N GLY A 52 -10.60 5.84 1.83
CA GLY A 52 -10.69 7.28 1.64
C GLY A 52 -11.66 7.94 2.62
N ILE A 53 -12.85 7.37 2.81
CA ILE A 53 -13.85 7.87 3.76
C ILE A 53 -13.32 7.77 5.20
N ILE A 54 -12.70 6.64 5.57
CA ILE A 54 -12.11 6.45 6.90
C ILE A 54 -11.01 7.47 7.15
N LEU A 55 -10.07 7.63 6.21
CA LEU A 55 -8.99 8.61 6.33
C LEU A 55 -9.51 10.03 6.37
N TYR A 56 -10.50 10.36 5.54
CA TYR A 56 -11.17 11.66 5.58
C TYR A 56 -11.82 11.91 6.94
N GLY A 57 -12.53 10.94 7.52
CA GLY A 57 -13.14 11.04 8.83
C GLY A 57 -12.14 11.24 9.97
N ILE A 58 -11.01 10.51 9.95
CA ILE A 58 -9.94 10.65 10.96
C ILE A 58 -9.25 12.01 10.86
N PHE A 59 -9.00 12.49 9.64
CA PHE A 59 -8.21 13.69 9.38
C PHE A 59 -9.04 14.90 8.97
N PHE A 60 -10.37 14.89 9.15
CA PHE A 60 -11.27 15.92 8.61
C PHE A 60 -10.85 17.35 9.02
N ARG A 61 -10.32 17.52 10.24
CA ARG A 61 -9.83 18.81 10.76
C ARG A 61 -8.57 19.33 10.08
N LYS A 62 -7.78 18.46 9.44
CA LYS A 62 -6.54 18.81 8.73
C LYS A 62 -6.75 19.01 7.23
N VAL A 63 -7.86 18.51 6.68
CA VAL A 63 -8.16 18.61 5.24
C VAL A 63 -8.30 20.07 4.77
N GLY A 64 -8.86 20.96 5.60
CA GLY A 64 -8.99 22.38 5.27
C GLY A 64 -7.67 23.16 5.17
N LYS A 65 -6.53 22.55 5.48
CA LYS A 65 -5.20 23.19 5.42
C LYS A 65 -4.38 22.80 4.18
N PHE A 66 -4.96 22.01 3.26
CA PHE A 66 -4.22 21.58 2.07
C PHE A 66 -3.96 22.75 1.11
N LYS A 67 -2.71 22.88 0.67
CA LYS A 67 -2.34 23.78 -0.42
C LYS A 67 -2.67 23.13 -1.76
N LYS A 68 -2.82 23.94 -2.81
CA LYS A 68 -3.03 23.44 -4.18
C LYS A 68 -1.93 22.46 -4.63
N ASN A 69 -0.69 22.69 -4.19
CA ASN A 69 0.43 21.79 -4.48
C ASN A 69 0.29 20.43 -3.78
N ASP A 70 -0.25 20.38 -2.57
CA ASP A 70 -0.47 19.12 -1.84
C ASP A 70 -1.54 18.27 -2.54
N VAL A 71 -2.58 18.93 -3.06
CA VAL A 71 -3.65 18.28 -3.84
C VAL A 71 -3.09 17.76 -5.17
N LEU A 72 -2.26 18.54 -5.87
CA LEU A 72 -1.65 18.10 -7.13
C LEU A 72 -0.70 16.92 -6.91
N ALA A 73 0.14 16.96 -5.88
CA ALA A 73 1.01 15.85 -5.51
C ALA A 73 0.21 14.60 -5.14
N GLY A 74 -0.88 14.75 -4.37
CA GLY A 74 -1.79 13.67 -4.04
C GLY A 74 -2.47 13.05 -5.26
N LEU A 75 -2.84 13.88 -6.24
CA LEU A 75 -3.43 13.43 -7.51
C LEU A 75 -2.43 12.65 -8.36
N ILE A 76 -1.19 13.12 -8.48
CA ILE A 76 -0.12 12.41 -9.19
C ILE A 76 0.12 11.04 -8.55
N VAL A 77 0.35 10.99 -7.23
CA VAL A 77 0.55 9.73 -6.49
C VAL A 77 -0.67 8.82 -6.61
N GLY A 78 -1.88 9.37 -6.54
CA GLY A 78 -3.13 8.63 -6.70
C GLY A 78 -3.27 7.97 -8.07
N ILE A 79 -2.90 8.67 -9.15
CA ILE A 79 -2.91 8.13 -10.51
C ILE A 79 -1.91 6.96 -10.63
N PHE A 80 -0.67 7.14 -10.16
CA PHE A 80 0.32 6.05 -10.15
C PHE A 80 -0.14 4.85 -9.33
N GLN A 81 -0.77 5.11 -8.18
CA GLN A 81 -1.32 4.08 -7.32
C GLN A 81 -2.47 3.33 -7.99
N PHE A 82 -3.36 4.04 -8.70
CA PHE A 82 -4.45 3.43 -9.46
C PHE A 82 -3.92 2.47 -10.52
N PHE A 83 -2.96 2.89 -11.34
CA PHE A 83 -2.35 2.01 -12.34
C PHE A 83 -1.64 0.82 -11.69
N GLY A 84 -0.88 1.05 -10.61
CA GLY A 84 -0.24 -0.03 -9.86
C GLY A 84 -1.23 -1.08 -9.36
N TYR A 85 -2.35 -0.63 -8.77
CA TYR A 85 -3.39 -1.54 -8.31
C TYR A 85 -4.18 -2.18 -9.45
N ALA A 86 -4.43 -1.48 -10.56
CA ALA A 86 -5.09 -2.06 -11.72
C ALA A 86 -4.28 -3.24 -12.27
N PHE A 87 -2.97 -3.05 -12.48
CA PHE A 87 -2.07 -4.12 -12.92
C PHE A 87 -1.97 -5.24 -11.89
N GLN A 88 -1.86 -4.91 -10.60
CA GLN A 88 -1.79 -5.90 -9.53
C GLN A 88 -3.08 -6.73 -9.42
N THR A 89 -4.26 -6.10 -9.55
CA THR A 89 -5.55 -6.79 -9.42
C THR A 89 -5.83 -7.65 -10.65
N TYR A 90 -5.48 -7.15 -11.85
CA TYR A 90 -5.53 -7.95 -13.07
C TYR A 90 -4.57 -9.16 -13.00
N GLY A 91 -3.35 -8.94 -12.50
CA GLY A 91 -2.40 -10.02 -12.20
C GLY A 91 -2.93 -11.02 -11.17
N ALA A 92 -3.70 -10.56 -10.17
CA ALA A 92 -4.35 -11.41 -9.17
C ALA A 92 -5.44 -12.31 -9.78
N MET A 93 -6.11 -11.85 -10.83
CA MET A 93 -7.11 -12.64 -11.56
C MET A 93 -6.43 -13.82 -12.26
N LEU A 94 -5.31 -13.56 -12.95
CA LEU A 94 -4.57 -14.56 -13.74
C LEU A 94 -3.71 -15.51 -12.89
N THR A 95 -3.35 -15.13 -11.67
CA THR A 95 -2.39 -15.89 -10.84
C THR A 95 -2.94 -16.24 -9.46
N THR A 96 -2.18 -16.99 -8.66
CA THR A 96 -2.54 -17.29 -7.26
C THR A 96 -2.17 -16.12 -6.35
N ALA A 97 -2.85 -15.99 -5.20
CA ALA A 97 -2.54 -14.96 -4.21
C ALA A 97 -1.05 -14.95 -3.81
N SER A 98 -0.45 -16.14 -3.65
CA SER A 98 0.97 -16.28 -3.32
C SER A 98 1.90 -15.76 -4.41
N LYS A 99 1.60 -16.02 -5.69
CA LYS A 99 2.40 -15.49 -6.81
C LYS A 99 2.31 -13.96 -6.88
N ASN A 100 1.11 -13.40 -6.71
CA ASN A 100 0.92 -11.94 -6.73
C ASN A 100 1.62 -11.23 -5.56
N ALA A 101 1.53 -11.80 -4.35
CA ALA A 101 2.24 -11.30 -3.17
C ALA A 101 3.76 -11.37 -3.34
N PHE A 102 4.26 -12.45 -3.96
CA PHE A 102 5.68 -12.60 -4.27
C PHE A 102 6.16 -11.50 -5.23
N PHE A 103 5.50 -11.31 -6.38
CA PHE A 103 5.85 -10.25 -7.33
C PHE A 103 5.80 -8.85 -6.70
N THR A 104 4.81 -8.61 -5.84
CA THR A 104 4.72 -7.33 -5.16
C THR A 104 5.89 -7.12 -4.20
N SER A 105 6.33 -8.17 -3.48
CA SER A 105 7.44 -8.09 -2.52
C SER A 105 8.81 -7.86 -3.17
N ILE A 106 8.95 -8.11 -4.49
CA ILE A 106 10.17 -7.76 -5.25
C ILE A 106 10.39 -6.24 -5.26
N ASN A 107 9.33 -5.43 -5.06
CA ASN A 107 9.46 -3.98 -4.97
C ASN A 107 10.46 -3.53 -3.87
N VAL A 108 10.60 -4.29 -2.78
CA VAL A 108 11.53 -4.00 -1.67
C VAL A 108 12.97 -4.06 -2.15
N ILE A 109 13.26 -4.90 -3.14
CA ILE A 109 14.56 -5.00 -3.78
C ILE A 109 14.71 -3.88 -4.83
N ILE A 110 13.69 -3.67 -5.67
CA ILE A 110 13.75 -2.71 -6.79
C ILE A 110 13.86 -1.25 -6.33
N VAL A 111 13.11 -0.86 -5.28
CA VAL A 111 13.02 0.53 -4.81
C VAL A 111 14.37 1.14 -4.44
N PRO A 112 15.25 0.48 -3.66
CA PRO A 112 16.61 0.96 -3.39
C PRO A 112 17.45 1.20 -4.66
N TYR A 113 17.35 0.33 -5.68
CA TYR A 113 18.10 0.51 -6.93
C TYR A 113 17.57 1.67 -7.76
N ILE A 114 16.25 1.82 -7.85
CA ILE A 114 15.63 3.00 -8.49
C ILE A 114 16.06 4.27 -7.76
N PHE A 115 16.01 4.27 -6.42
CA PHE A 115 16.43 5.41 -5.62
C PHE A 115 17.91 5.76 -5.86
N TRP A 116 18.79 4.76 -5.87
CA TRP A 116 20.20 4.95 -6.19
C TRP A 116 20.41 5.52 -7.59
N PHE A 117 19.68 5.01 -8.59
CA PHE A 117 19.77 5.50 -9.97
C PHE A 117 19.28 6.96 -10.11
N LEU A 118 18.16 7.30 -9.48
CA LEU A 118 17.60 8.64 -9.52
C LEU A 118 18.45 9.67 -8.75
N HIS A 119 19.06 9.28 -7.63
CA HIS A 119 19.97 10.14 -6.87
C HIS A 119 21.42 10.14 -7.37
N LYS A 120 21.75 9.35 -8.41
CA LYS A 120 23.10 9.29 -8.98
C LYS A 120 23.54 10.54 -9.76
N LYS A 121 22.72 11.58 -9.80
CA LYS A 121 23.08 12.93 -10.29
C LYS A 121 22.68 13.98 -9.26
N THR A 122 23.55 14.20 -8.28
CA THR A 122 23.94 15.52 -7.73
C THR A 122 25.04 15.25 -6.68
N SER A 123 26.24 14.93 -7.15
CA SER A 123 27.49 15.21 -6.46
C SER A 123 28.58 15.41 -7.50
#